data_AF-A0A961X950-F1
#
_entry.id   AF-A0A961X950-F1
#
_cell.length_a   1.000
_cell.length_b   1.000
_cell.length_c   1.000
_cell.angle_alpha   90.00
_cell.angle_beta   90.00
_cell.angle_gamma   90.00
#
_symmetry.space_group_name_H-M   'P 1'
#
loop_
_entity.id
_entity.type
_entity.pdbx_description
1 polymer ?
#
loop_
_entity_poly.entity_id
_entity_poly.type
_entity_poly.pdbx_seq_one_letter_code
_entity_poly.pdbx_strand_id
1 'polypeptide(L)'
;MSLRIATFNVENLMRRFDFSGFRNQLYADRSLTLFEIKDEAEYRLLEKARAIAHTDDTRQLSALAIADARADIICLQEVDNIEALKAFEYGYLFKMIGEGYRQKYTLNGNDSRGIDVALMMREETAHGQPIEFVRMTSHATLTYEELGLHTPELAELGNQPNDRIFRRDCLEIDVKVGGLPLTIYVVHLKSMAGN
;
A
#
# COMPACT_ATOMS: atom_id res chain seq x y z
N MET A 1 -4.89 15.63 -24.34
CA MET A 1 -3.78 15.14 -23.50
C MET A 1 -4.10 15.49 -22.06
N SER A 2 -4.80 14.64 -21.34
CA SER A 2 -4.82 14.72 -19.88
C SER A 2 -4.46 13.36 -19.33
N LEU A 3 -3.50 13.36 -18.41
CA LEU A 3 -3.11 12.21 -17.61
C LEU A 3 -3.63 12.47 -16.19
N ARG A 4 -4.34 11.50 -15.62
CA ARG A 4 -4.79 11.55 -14.23
C ARG A 4 -3.97 10.60 -13.38
N ILE A 5 -3.30 11.16 -12.39
CA ILE A 5 -2.52 10.42 -11.41
C ILE A 5 -3.19 10.58 -10.05
N ALA A 6 -3.34 9.49 -9.30
CA ALA A 6 -3.83 9.50 -7.93
C ALA A 6 -2.85 8.80 -6.99
N THR A 7 -2.99 9.08 -5.70
CA THR A 7 -2.34 8.32 -4.63
C THR A 7 -3.40 7.79 -3.67
N PHE A 8 -3.21 6.59 -3.15
CA PHE A 8 -4.14 5.97 -2.22
C PHE A 8 -3.43 5.01 -1.27
N ASN A 9 -3.68 5.13 0.04
CA ASN A 9 -3.21 4.15 1.02
C ASN A 9 -4.22 3.01 1.10
N VAL A 10 -3.79 1.77 0.84
CA VAL A 10 -4.69 0.60 0.82
C VAL A 10 -4.84 -0.09 2.18
N GLU A 11 -4.19 0.45 3.22
CA GLU A 11 -4.30 0.01 4.63
C GLU A 11 -4.07 -1.49 4.86
N ASN A 12 -3.14 -2.09 4.10
CA ASN A 12 -2.84 -3.53 4.08
C ASN A 12 -4.04 -4.36 3.60
N LEU A 13 -3.95 -4.78 2.35
CA LEU A 13 -4.95 -5.61 1.69
C LEU A 13 -5.09 -6.98 2.37
N MET A 14 -4.06 -7.47 3.08
CA MET A 14 -4.06 -8.71 3.83
C MET A 14 -3.96 -8.47 5.34
N ARG A 15 -5.09 -8.42 6.04
CA ARG A 15 -5.07 -8.40 7.51
C ARG A 15 -4.61 -9.74 8.08
N ARG A 16 -3.57 -9.72 8.92
CA ARG A 16 -3.22 -10.84 9.80
C ARG A 16 -4.30 -10.96 10.88
N PHE A 17 -4.69 -12.18 11.23
CA PHE A 17 -5.62 -12.39 12.34
C PHE A 17 -4.96 -12.00 13.66
N ASP A 18 -5.64 -11.14 14.43
CA ASP A 18 -5.28 -10.83 15.82
C ASP A 18 -6.26 -11.54 16.75
N PHE A 19 -5.73 -12.28 17.72
CA PHE A 19 -6.51 -13.00 18.73
C PHE A 19 -6.28 -12.46 20.15
N SER A 20 -5.55 -11.35 20.29
CA SER A 20 -5.20 -10.74 21.56
C SER A 20 -6.43 -10.36 22.41
N GLY A 21 -7.55 -10.02 21.76
CA GLY A 21 -8.83 -9.70 22.40
C GLY A 21 -9.44 -10.82 23.24
N PHE A 22 -9.03 -12.09 23.06
CA PHE A 22 -9.47 -13.18 23.93
C PHE A 22 -8.98 -13.01 25.37
N ARG A 23 -7.72 -12.57 25.54
CA ARG A 23 -7.10 -12.40 26.86
C ARG A 23 -7.34 -11.02 27.46
N ASN A 24 -7.75 -10.05 26.65
CA ASN A 24 -8.00 -8.70 27.09
C ASN A 24 -9.22 -8.11 26.36
N GLN A 25 -10.34 -7.98 27.09
CA GLN A 25 -11.58 -7.43 26.56
C GLN A 25 -11.47 -5.99 26.05
N LEU A 26 -10.46 -5.21 26.46
CA LEU A 26 -10.20 -3.88 25.89
C LEU A 26 -9.75 -3.93 24.42
N TYR A 27 -9.19 -5.06 23.98
CA TYR A 27 -8.82 -5.32 22.59
C TYR A 27 -9.86 -6.19 21.87
N ALA A 28 -10.95 -6.58 22.53
CA ALA A 28 -12.04 -7.31 21.90
C ALA A 28 -12.90 -6.37 21.06
N ASP A 29 -13.24 -6.80 19.85
CA ASP A 29 -14.12 -6.04 18.98
C ASP A 29 -15.53 -5.97 19.57
N ARG A 30 -16.17 -4.79 19.47
CA ARG A 30 -17.52 -4.56 20.01
C ARG A 30 -18.54 -5.55 19.44
N SER A 31 -18.41 -5.96 18.19
CA SER A 31 -19.30 -6.94 17.58
C SER A 31 -19.21 -8.32 18.24
N LEU A 32 -18.01 -8.75 18.69
CA LEU A 32 -17.83 -10.01 19.41
C LEU A 32 -18.36 -9.95 20.84
N THR A 33 -18.35 -8.78 21.48
CA THR A 33 -18.90 -8.62 22.85
C THR A 33 -20.41 -8.84 22.93
N LEU A 34 -21.11 -8.88 21.80
CA LEU A 34 -22.56 -9.11 21.72
C LEU A 34 -22.93 -10.61 21.63
N PHE A 35 -21.95 -11.50 21.54
CA PHE A 35 -22.16 -12.95 21.49
C PHE A 35 -21.73 -13.62 22.80
N GLU A 36 -22.46 -14.66 23.22
CA GLU A 36 -21.98 -15.56 24.28
C GLU A 36 -20.91 -16.49 23.69
N ILE A 37 -19.65 -16.23 24.04
CA ILE A 37 -18.50 -17.02 23.57
C ILE A 37 -18.07 -17.99 24.68
N LYS A 38 -18.08 -19.29 24.40
CA LYS A 38 -17.90 -20.35 25.40
C LYS A 38 -16.43 -20.68 25.66
N ASP A 39 -15.61 -20.65 24.62
CA ASP A 39 -14.19 -21.01 24.72
C ASP A 39 -13.30 -20.27 23.71
N GLU A 40 -11.98 -20.49 23.83
CA GLU A 40 -10.98 -19.87 22.94
C GLU A 40 -11.11 -20.32 21.49
N ALA A 41 -11.57 -21.55 21.24
CA ALA A 41 -11.71 -22.08 19.89
C ALA A 41 -12.87 -21.39 19.14
N GLU A 42 -14.00 -21.21 19.83
CA GLU A 42 -15.16 -20.45 19.36
C GLU A 42 -14.80 -18.97 19.15
N TYR A 43 -14.07 -18.36 20.10
CA TYR A 43 -13.57 -16.98 19.94
C TYR A 43 -12.72 -16.84 18.67
N ARG A 44 -11.74 -17.72 18.46
CA ARG A 44 -10.86 -17.68 17.28
C ARG A 44 -11.63 -17.87 15.98
N LEU A 45 -12.69 -18.68 15.98
CA LEU A 45 -13.52 -18.89 14.79
C LEU A 45 -14.34 -17.63 14.48
N LEU A 46 -15.00 -17.04 15.47
CA LEU A 46 -15.79 -15.82 15.31
C LEU A 46 -14.92 -14.63 14.93
N GLU A 47 -13.74 -14.48 15.55
CA GLU A 47 -12.79 -13.42 15.23
C GLU A 47 -12.23 -13.57 13.81
N LYS A 48 -11.96 -14.80 13.35
CA LYS A 48 -11.61 -15.04 11.94
C LYS A 48 -12.74 -14.65 11.00
N ALA A 49 -13.98 -15.06 11.29
CA ALA A 49 -15.15 -14.75 10.46
C ALA A 49 -15.39 -13.23 10.38
N ARG A 50 -15.35 -12.54 11.53
CA ARG A 50 -15.45 -11.08 11.62
C ARG A 50 -14.33 -10.39 10.86
N ALA A 51 -13.08 -10.80 11.07
CA ALA A 51 -11.94 -10.23 10.38
C ALA A 51 -12.09 -10.39 8.86
N ILE A 52 -12.53 -11.56 8.38
CA ILE A 52 -12.78 -11.78 6.94
C ILE A 52 -13.88 -10.85 6.43
N ALA A 53 -15.04 -10.79 7.09
CA ALA A 53 -16.18 -9.98 6.68
C ALA A 53 -15.85 -8.49 6.66
N HIS A 54 -15.31 -7.96 7.76
CA HIS A 54 -14.91 -6.55 7.85
C HIS A 54 -13.84 -6.21 6.81
N THR A 55 -12.90 -7.13 6.53
CA THR A 55 -11.88 -6.84 5.53
C THR A 55 -12.48 -6.79 4.11
N ASP A 56 -13.51 -7.58 3.81
CA ASP A 56 -14.23 -7.50 2.53
C ASP A 56 -14.90 -6.14 2.33
N ASP A 57 -15.68 -5.66 3.31
CA ASP A 57 -16.35 -4.36 3.25
C ASP A 57 -15.35 -3.21 3.05
N THR A 58 -14.24 -3.22 3.82
CA THR A 58 -13.20 -2.20 3.67
C THR A 58 -12.54 -2.24 2.29
N ARG A 59 -12.32 -3.44 1.72
CA ARG A 59 -11.74 -3.56 0.38
C ARG A 59 -12.71 -3.06 -0.69
N GLN A 60 -14.01 -3.32 -0.55
CA GLN A 60 -15.02 -2.78 -1.46
C GLN A 60 -15.05 -1.25 -1.42
N LEU A 61 -15.02 -0.64 -0.22
CA LEU A 61 -14.97 0.81 -0.07
C LEU A 61 -13.69 1.42 -0.67
N SER A 62 -12.53 0.81 -0.42
CA SER A 62 -11.27 1.23 -1.05
C SER A 62 -11.33 1.12 -2.57
N ALA A 63 -11.90 0.04 -3.11
CA ALA A 63 -12.07 -0.13 -4.55
C ALA A 63 -13.00 0.93 -5.15
N LEU A 64 -14.10 1.27 -4.47
CA LEU A 64 -15.02 2.33 -4.89
C LEU A 64 -14.32 3.69 -4.92
N ALA A 65 -13.53 4.02 -3.89
CA ALA A 65 -12.77 5.26 -3.85
C ALA A 65 -11.72 5.34 -4.99
N ILE A 66 -11.00 4.24 -5.23
CA ILE A 66 -10.05 4.15 -6.35
C ILE A 66 -10.76 4.29 -7.71
N ALA A 67 -11.91 3.65 -7.87
CA ALA A 67 -12.70 3.73 -9.10
C ALA A 67 -13.23 5.15 -9.36
N ASP A 68 -13.71 5.85 -8.33
CA ASP A 68 -14.24 7.21 -8.44
C ASP A 68 -13.15 8.22 -8.82
N ALA A 69 -11.91 8.00 -8.40
CA ALA A 69 -10.76 8.82 -8.83
C ALA A 69 -10.57 8.80 -10.35
N ARG A 70 -10.94 7.70 -11.03
CA ARG A 70 -10.74 7.47 -12.49
C ARG A 70 -9.32 7.77 -12.93
N ALA A 71 -8.34 7.39 -12.11
CA ALA A 71 -6.94 7.63 -12.41
C ALA A 71 -6.44 6.69 -13.52
N ASP A 72 -5.59 7.20 -14.39
CA ASP A 72 -4.85 6.41 -15.38
C ASP A 72 -3.69 5.66 -14.70
N ILE A 73 -3.07 6.31 -13.71
CA ILE A 73 -1.99 5.79 -12.88
C ILE A 73 -2.35 6.01 -11.41
N ILE A 74 -2.24 4.98 -10.58
CA ILE A 74 -2.45 5.06 -9.15
C ILE A 74 -1.21 4.61 -8.37
N CYS A 75 -0.73 5.47 -7.49
CA CYS A 75 0.36 5.21 -6.57
C CYS A 75 -0.22 4.72 -5.24
N LEU A 76 0.32 3.64 -4.69
CA LEU A 76 -0.24 2.97 -3.53
C LEU A 76 0.76 2.92 -2.37
N GLN A 77 0.23 2.99 -1.16
CA GLN A 77 0.95 2.78 0.09
C GLN A 77 0.35 1.63 0.88
N GLU A 78 1.17 0.98 1.72
CA GLU A 78 0.77 -0.16 2.57
C GLU A 78 0.32 -1.38 1.77
N VAL A 79 1.06 -1.67 0.69
CA VAL A 79 0.83 -2.85 -0.14
C VAL A 79 1.61 -4.03 0.45
N ASP A 80 0.92 -5.10 0.84
CA ASP A 80 1.57 -6.27 1.47
C ASP A 80 2.54 -7.00 0.54
N ASN A 81 2.15 -7.18 -0.72
CA ASN A 81 2.93 -7.82 -1.79
C ASN A 81 2.17 -7.74 -3.11
N ILE A 82 2.87 -8.10 -4.20
CA ILE A 82 2.32 -8.10 -5.55
C ILE A 82 1.11 -9.04 -5.73
N GLU A 83 1.05 -10.17 -5.02
CA GLU A 83 -0.05 -11.13 -5.17
C GLU A 83 -1.34 -10.63 -4.50
N ALA A 84 -1.23 -10.00 -3.33
CA ALA A 84 -2.33 -9.31 -2.68
C ALA A 84 -2.88 -8.18 -3.58
N LEU A 85 -1.98 -7.43 -4.22
CA LEU A 85 -2.35 -6.36 -5.14
C LEU A 85 -3.08 -6.89 -6.39
N LYS A 86 -2.58 -7.99 -6.98
CA LYS A 86 -3.26 -8.68 -8.10
C LYS A 86 -4.65 -9.18 -7.70
N ALA A 87 -4.76 -9.81 -6.54
CA ALA A 87 -6.02 -10.33 -6.04
C ALA A 87 -7.03 -9.20 -5.78
N PHE A 88 -6.60 -8.10 -5.19
CA PHE A 88 -7.44 -6.92 -4.96
C PHE A 88 -7.92 -6.31 -6.28
N GLU A 89 -7.00 -6.06 -7.21
CA GLU A 89 -7.33 -5.44 -8.49
C GLU A 89 -8.30 -6.32 -9.30
N TYR A 90 -8.04 -7.62 -9.41
CA TYR A 90 -8.95 -8.52 -10.12
C TYR A 90 -10.30 -8.70 -9.40
N GLY A 91 -10.28 -8.85 -8.07
CA GLY A 91 -11.44 -9.18 -7.26
C GLY A 91 -12.41 -8.01 -7.07
N TYR A 92 -11.90 -6.78 -6.96
CA TYR A 92 -12.69 -5.61 -6.60
C TYR A 92 -12.70 -4.51 -7.66
N LEU A 93 -11.59 -4.26 -8.35
CA LEU A 93 -11.55 -3.23 -9.39
C LEU A 93 -12.08 -3.80 -10.71
N PHE A 94 -11.39 -4.76 -11.33
CA PHE A 94 -11.75 -5.29 -12.64
C PHE A 94 -13.21 -5.75 -12.73
N LYS A 95 -13.69 -6.51 -11.73
CA LYS A 95 -15.08 -6.97 -11.68
C LYS A 95 -16.12 -5.84 -11.58
N MET A 96 -15.77 -4.72 -10.94
CA MET A 96 -16.69 -3.62 -10.69
C MET A 96 -16.73 -2.62 -11.85
N ILE A 97 -15.56 -2.26 -12.40
CA ILE A 97 -15.44 -1.21 -13.43
C ILE A 97 -15.28 -1.75 -14.85
N GLY A 98 -15.12 -3.07 -15.03
CA GLY A 98 -14.96 -3.71 -16.35
C GLY A 98 -13.60 -3.47 -17.01
N GLU A 99 -12.83 -2.49 -16.53
CA GLU A 99 -11.49 -2.16 -17.00
C GLU A 99 -10.54 -1.94 -15.83
N GLY A 100 -9.51 -2.76 -15.76
CA GLY A 100 -8.58 -2.83 -14.64
C GLY A 100 -7.27 -2.06 -14.85
N TYR A 101 -6.47 -2.02 -13.80
CA TYR A 101 -5.07 -1.58 -13.90
C TYR A 101 -4.21 -2.78 -14.28
N ARG A 102 -3.93 -2.94 -15.58
CA ARG A 102 -3.27 -4.13 -16.12
C ARG A 102 -1.82 -4.25 -15.64
N GLN A 103 -1.13 -3.13 -15.52
CA GLN A 103 0.28 -3.09 -15.15
C GLN A 103 0.42 -2.74 -13.68
N LYS A 104 1.27 -3.49 -12.96
CA LYS A 104 1.45 -3.39 -11.50
C LYS A 104 2.93 -3.54 -11.17
N TYR A 105 3.46 -2.61 -10.38
CA TYR A 105 4.88 -2.53 -10.03
C TYR A 105 5.04 -2.29 -8.53
N THR A 106 5.89 -3.10 -7.90
CA THR A 106 6.26 -2.98 -6.48
C THR A 106 7.59 -3.69 -6.27
N LEU A 107 8.34 -3.24 -5.28
CA LEU A 107 9.57 -3.86 -4.80
C LEU A 107 9.55 -3.89 -3.28
N ASN A 108 10.26 -4.84 -2.71
CA ASN A 108 10.42 -4.92 -1.26
C ASN A 108 11.27 -3.76 -0.77
N GLY A 109 10.72 -2.93 0.10
CA GLY A 109 11.39 -1.86 0.80
C GLY A 109 11.94 -2.28 2.16
N ASN A 110 12.15 -1.30 3.03
CA ASN A 110 12.75 -1.47 4.35
C ASN A 110 11.76 -1.62 5.51
N ASP A 111 10.46 -1.76 5.25
CA ASP A 111 9.48 -1.87 6.33
C ASP A 111 9.55 -3.26 6.95
N SER A 112 9.81 -3.33 8.26
CA SER A 112 9.88 -4.60 8.98
C SER A 112 8.55 -5.36 9.02
N ARG A 113 7.42 -4.69 8.74
CA ARG A 113 6.10 -5.31 8.63
C ARG A 113 5.88 -5.97 7.26
N GLY A 114 6.73 -5.66 6.27
CA GLY A 114 6.59 -6.11 4.89
C GLY A 114 5.46 -5.38 4.16
N ILE A 115 5.38 -4.06 4.35
CA ILE A 115 4.35 -3.22 3.73
C ILE A 115 5.04 -2.16 2.87
N ASP A 116 4.82 -2.26 1.57
CA ASP A 116 5.58 -1.54 0.56
C ASP A 116 4.74 -0.48 -0.14
N VAL A 117 5.39 0.24 -1.05
CA VAL A 117 4.73 1.11 -2.02
C VAL A 117 4.56 0.38 -3.35
N ALA A 118 3.55 0.77 -4.11
CA ALA A 118 3.33 0.22 -5.43
C ALA A 118 2.79 1.28 -6.39
N LEU A 119 2.77 0.92 -7.68
CA LEU A 119 2.11 1.66 -8.72
C LEU A 119 1.27 0.69 -9.55
N MET A 120 0.04 1.07 -9.86
CA MET A 120 -0.76 0.40 -10.89
C MET A 120 -1.09 1.39 -12.00
N MET A 121 -1.08 0.93 -13.25
CA MET A 121 -1.43 1.76 -14.40
C MET A 121 -2.26 1.01 -15.44
N ARG A 122 -3.09 1.77 -16.14
CA ARG A 122 -3.81 1.32 -17.34
C ARG A 122 -2.83 1.24 -18.52
N GLU A 123 -3.23 0.54 -19.58
CA GLU A 123 -2.43 0.49 -20.83
C GLU A 123 -2.57 1.79 -21.62
N GLU A 124 -3.69 2.48 -21.47
CA GLU A 124 -3.98 3.75 -22.12
C GLU A 124 -4.63 4.72 -21.13
N THR A 125 -4.43 6.02 -21.36
CA THR A 125 -5.18 7.06 -20.65
C THR A 125 -6.65 7.04 -21.06
N ALA A 126 -7.50 7.72 -20.29
CA ALA A 126 -8.92 7.94 -20.65
C ALA A 126 -9.14 8.61 -22.03
N HIS A 127 -8.08 9.14 -22.66
CA HIS A 127 -8.12 9.73 -23.99
C HIS A 127 -7.38 8.90 -25.07
N GLY A 128 -7.07 7.63 -24.77
CA GLY A 128 -6.50 6.68 -25.75
C GLY A 128 -5.01 6.89 -26.03
N GLN A 129 -4.26 7.49 -25.10
CA GLN A 129 -2.81 7.61 -25.24
C GLN A 129 -2.13 6.43 -24.54
N PRO A 130 -1.18 5.73 -25.19
CA PRO A 130 -0.50 4.61 -24.57
C PRO A 130 0.30 5.05 -23.34
N ILE A 131 0.29 4.22 -22.31
CA ILE A 131 1.11 4.33 -21.11
C ILE A 131 2.09 3.16 -21.12
N GLU A 132 3.37 3.48 -21.28
CA GLU A 132 4.43 2.50 -21.44
C GLU A 132 5.37 2.54 -20.25
N PHE A 133 5.59 1.40 -19.61
CA PHE A 133 6.65 1.25 -18.61
C PHE A 133 8.03 1.33 -19.27
N VAL A 134 8.94 2.08 -18.66
CA VAL A 134 10.33 2.18 -19.12
C VAL A 134 11.28 1.49 -18.13
N ARG A 135 11.31 1.96 -16.88
CA ARG A 135 12.16 1.38 -15.84
C ARG A 135 11.58 1.62 -14.45
N MET A 136 12.06 0.83 -13.50
CA MET A 136 11.79 0.95 -12.08
C MET A 136 13.11 0.91 -11.31
N THR A 137 13.26 1.79 -10.34
CA THR A 137 14.44 1.88 -9.49
C THR A 137 14.00 2.02 -8.03
N SER A 138 14.48 1.11 -7.18
CA SER A 138 14.31 1.21 -5.74
C SER A 138 15.43 2.06 -5.17
N HIS A 139 15.08 2.90 -4.21
CA HIS A 139 16.00 3.73 -3.45
C HIS A 139 16.05 3.31 -1.98
N ALA A 140 15.42 2.18 -1.62
CA ALA A 140 15.34 1.69 -0.25
C ALA A 140 16.72 1.56 0.40
N THR A 141 17.75 1.13 -0.32
CA THR A 141 19.06 0.91 0.30
C THR A 141 19.87 2.18 0.55
N LEU A 142 19.44 3.34 0.04
CA LEU A 142 20.21 4.58 0.15
C LEU A 142 20.35 5.06 1.59
N THR A 143 21.58 5.43 1.94
CA THR A 143 21.99 5.93 3.25
C THR A 143 22.20 7.44 3.27
N TYR A 144 22.23 8.04 4.46
CA TYR A 144 22.52 9.47 4.61
C TYR A 144 23.89 9.84 4.04
N GLU A 145 24.90 8.98 4.22
CA GLU A 145 26.26 9.18 3.69
C GLU A 145 26.28 9.19 2.15
N GLU A 146 25.64 8.21 1.50
CA GLU A 146 25.61 8.10 0.03
C GLU A 146 24.96 9.32 -0.64
N LEU A 147 24.00 9.96 0.02
CA LEU A 147 23.36 11.19 -0.47
C LEU A 147 24.00 12.48 0.06
N GLY A 148 25.01 12.40 0.93
CA GLY A 148 25.61 13.58 1.56
C GLY A 148 24.62 14.36 2.45
N LEU A 149 23.65 13.66 3.05
CA LEU A 149 22.55 14.23 3.83
C LEU A 149 22.72 14.05 5.34
N HIS A 150 23.83 13.47 5.82
CA HIS A 150 24.10 13.36 7.26
C HIS A 150 24.54 14.71 7.83
N THR A 151 23.61 15.46 8.43
CA THR A 151 23.89 16.76 9.05
C THR A 151 24.13 16.63 10.56
N PRO A 152 24.76 17.63 11.21
CA PRO A 152 24.90 17.67 12.67
C PRO A 152 23.56 17.53 13.40
N GLU A 153 22.49 18.15 12.91
CA GLU A 153 21.14 18.06 13.51
C GLU A 153 20.60 16.63 13.45
N LEU A 154 20.85 15.89 12.36
CA LEU A 154 20.45 14.49 12.25
C LEU A 154 21.27 13.58 13.16
N ALA A 155 22.56 13.91 13.37
CA ALA A 155 23.43 13.22 14.31
C ALA A 155 22.96 13.43 15.76
N GLU A 156 22.53 14.64 16.13
CA GLU A 156 21.94 14.93 17.44
C GLU A 156 20.63 14.16 17.68
N LEU A 157 19.87 13.88 16.62
CA LEU A 157 18.69 13.00 16.66
C LEU A 157 19.03 11.50 16.67
N GLY A 158 20.32 11.14 16.73
CA GLY A 158 20.81 9.77 16.84
C GLY A 158 20.95 9.02 15.51
N ASN A 159 20.70 9.66 14.36
CA ASN A 159 20.89 9.01 13.05
C ASN A 159 22.38 8.85 12.76
N GLN A 160 22.76 7.68 12.27
CA GLN A 160 24.12 7.36 11.85
C GLN A 160 24.29 7.60 10.34
N PRO A 161 25.51 7.88 9.84
CA PRO A 161 25.76 8.10 8.40
C PRO A 161 25.30 6.93 7.52
N ASN A 162 25.47 5.70 7.99
CA ASN A 162 25.08 4.47 7.29
C ASN A 162 23.62 4.05 7.53
N ASP A 163 22.83 4.84 8.25
CA ASP A 163 21.40 4.59 8.38
C ASP A 163 20.71 4.83 7.03
N ARG A 164 19.77 3.94 6.69
CA ARG A 164 18.93 4.10 5.50
C ARG A 164 17.99 5.28 5.67
N ILE A 165 17.89 6.11 4.64
CA ILE A 165 17.04 7.31 4.63
C ILE A 165 15.56 6.92 4.61
N PHE A 166 15.21 5.96 3.75
CA PHE A 166 13.83 5.52 3.59
C PHE A 166 13.51 4.37 4.55
N ARG A 167 12.42 4.51 5.31
CA ARG A 167 11.90 3.42 6.17
C ARG A 167 11.10 2.36 5.40
N ARG A 168 10.77 2.65 4.15
CA ARG A 168 10.15 1.75 3.15
C ARG A 168 11.00 1.82 1.89
N ASP A 169 10.52 2.53 0.88
CA ASP A 169 11.21 2.81 -0.36
C ASP A 169 10.83 4.23 -0.83
N CYS A 170 11.63 4.77 -1.73
CA CYS A 170 11.23 5.80 -2.67
C CYS A 170 11.25 5.14 -4.05
N LEU A 171 10.13 4.61 -4.48
CA LEU A 171 10.05 3.85 -5.71
C LEU A 171 9.99 4.82 -6.89
N GLU A 172 11.06 4.85 -7.68
CA GLU A 172 11.16 5.65 -8.90
C GLU A 172 10.71 4.82 -10.10
N ILE A 173 9.73 5.32 -10.84
CA ILE A 173 9.18 4.65 -12.02
C ILE A 173 9.18 5.64 -13.18
N ASP A 174 9.87 5.27 -14.25
CA ASP A 174 9.81 5.98 -15.51
C ASP A 174 8.76 5.35 -16.41
N VAL A 175 7.91 6.20 -16.98
CA VAL A 175 6.92 5.83 -17.98
C VAL A 175 6.98 6.77 -19.18
N LYS A 176 6.40 6.36 -20.30
CA LYS A 176 6.03 7.24 -21.41
C LYS A 176 4.52 7.30 -21.53
N VAL A 177 3.97 8.50 -21.68
CA VAL A 177 2.54 8.72 -21.92
C VAL A 177 2.38 9.41 -23.26
N GLY A 178 1.83 8.70 -24.25
CA GLY A 178 1.78 9.19 -25.63
C GLY A 178 3.16 9.55 -26.19
N GLY A 179 4.20 8.80 -25.80
CA GLY A 179 5.60 9.03 -26.18
C GLY A 179 6.35 10.08 -25.33
N LEU A 180 5.67 10.84 -24.45
CA LEU A 180 6.31 11.84 -23.59
C LEU A 180 6.80 11.21 -22.28
N PRO A 181 8.05 11.46 -21.85
CA PRO A 181 8.59 10.87 -20.62
C PRO A 181 7.96 11.50 -19.36
N LEU A 182 7.72 10.66 -18.36
CA LEU A 182 7.29 11.05 -17.02
C LEU A 182 7.96 10.14 -15.99
N THR A 183 8.58 10.74 -14.97
CA THR A 183 9.13 10.02 -13.81
C THR A 183 8.23 10.24 -12.61
N ILE A 184 7.88 9.15 -11.92
CA ILE A 184 7.02 9.14 -10.74
C ILE A 184 7.83 8.61 -9.56
N TYR A 185 7.84 9.35 -8.47
CA TYR A 185 8.42 8.93 -7.20
C TYR A 185 7.30 8.59 -6.21
N VAL A 186 7.21 7.32 -5.82
CA VAL A 186 6.24 6.87 -4.82
C VAL A 186 6.95 6.67 -3.49
N VAL A 187 6.55 7.44 -2.48
CA VAL A 187 7.15 7.40 -1.14
C VAL A 187 6.06 7.34 -0.07
N HIS A 188 6.35 6.64 1.03
CA HIS A 188 5.49 6.62 2.22
C HIS A 188 6.31 7.02 3.45
N LEU A 189 6.23 8.31 3.78
CA LEU A 189 6.96 8.92 4.90
C LEU A 189 6.46 8.39 6.25
N LYS A 190 7.32 8.47 7.27
CA LYS A 190 6.96 8.09 8.66
C LYS A 190 5.92 9.09 9.19
N SER A 191 4.90 8.58 9.87
CA SER A 191 3.91 9.43 10.56
C SER A 191 4.57 10.20 11.71
N MET A 192 4.13 11.45 11.94
CA MET A 192 4.63 12.31 13.03
C MET A 192 4.37 11.77 14.44
N ALA A 193 3.48 10.78 14.61
CA ALA A 193 3.01 10.30 15.92
C ALA A 193 3.68 9.01 16.44
N GLY A 194 4.75 8.52 15.79
CA GLY A 194 5.42 7.28 16.19
C GLY A 194 6.85 7.52 16.70
N ASN A 195 6.98 7.69 18.02
CA ASN A 195 8.26 7.46 18.71
C ASN A 195 8.46 5.96 18.91
#